data_AF-W4VF73-F1
#
_entry.id   AF-W4VF73-F1
#
_cell.length_a   1.000
_cell.length_b   1.000
_cell.length_c   1.000
_cell.angle_alpha   90.00
_cell.angle_beta   90.00
_cell.angle_gamma   90.00
#
_symmetry.space_group_name_H-M   'P 1'
#
loop_
_entity.id
_entity.type
_entity.pdbx_description
1 polymer ?
#
loop_
_entity_poly.entity_id
_entity_poly.type
_entity_poly.pdbx_seq_one_letter_code
_entity_poly.pdbx_strand_id
1 'polypeptide(L)' 'MSLYSASLITKIEELRKKMTVVALEKGITSKESLHISQELDELLNDYEQYKKNEISEKKHQK' A
#
# COMPACT_ATOMS: atom_id res chain seq x y z
N MET A 1 13.30 -10.32 -6.96
CA MET A 1 12.09 -9.54 -6.63
C MET A 1 10.97 -10.13 -7.45
N SER A 2 9.88 -10.60 -6.85
CA SER A 2 8.76 -11.11 -7.64
C SER A 2 8.08 -9.95 -8.37
N LEU A 3 7.47 -10.24 -9.52
CA LEU A 3 6.71 -9.26 -10.29
C LEU A 3 5.53 -8.68 -9.49
N TYR A 4 5.00 -9.46 -8.53
CA TYR A 4 3.89 -9.07 -7.66
C TYR A 4 4.25 -7.92 -6.71
N SER A 5 5.48 -7.91 -6.16
CA SER A 5 5.92 -6.82 -5.28
C SER A 5 6.09 -5.51 -6.04
N ALA A 6 6.53 -5.57 -7.30
CA ALA A 6 6.72 -4.37 -8.11
C ALA A 6 5.39 -3.69 -8.46
N SER A 7 4.37 -4.47 -8.89
CA SER A 7 3.04 -3.93 -9.18
C SER A 7 2.36 -3.35 -7.93
N LEU A 8 2.54 -3.99 -6.77
CA LEU A 8 1.96 -3.52 -5.52
C LEU A 8 2.59 -2.20 -5.06
N ILE A 9 3.91 -2.09 -5.14
CA ILE A 9 4.64 -0.85 -4.83
C ILE A 9 4.22 0.29 -5.76
N THR A 10 4.11 0.04 -7.07
CA THR A 10 3.64 1.07 -8.01
C THR A 10 2.26 1.58 -7.64
N LYS A 11 1.33 0.67 -7.27
CA LYS A 11 -0.03 1.04 -6.91
C LYS A 11 -0.10 1.82 -5.59
N ILE A 12 0.72 1.45 -4.60
CA ILE A 12 0.88 2.21 -3.34
C ILE A 12 1.38 3.63 -3.63
N GLU A 13 2.38 3.80 -4.50
CA GLU A 13 2.93 5.11 -4.86
C GLU A 13 1.90 5.99 -5.59
N GLU A 14 1.13 5.42 -6.50
CA GLU A 14 0.05 6.13 -7.20
C GLU A 14 -1.02 6.61 -6.23
N LEU A 15 -1.50 5.74 -5.34
CA LEU A 15 -2.50 6.08 -4.33
C LEU A 15 -1.97 7.09 -3.31
N ARG A 16 -0.70 7.01 -2.90
CA ARG A 16 -0.09 8.01 -2.01
C ARG A 16 -0.08 9.41 -2.63
N LYS A 17 0.27 9.51 -3.91
CA LYS A 17 0.22 10.78 -4.65
C LYS A 17 -1.22 11.30 -4.75
N LYS A 18 -2.16 10.43 -5.11
CA LYS A 18 -3.58 10.77 -5.20
C LYS A 18 -4.13 11.25 -3.86
N MET A 19 -3.81 10.57 -2.76
CA MET A 19 -4.21 10.97 -1.41
C MET A 19 -3.72 12.37 -1.08
N THR A 20 -2.46 12.68 -1.40
CA THR A 20 -1.85 14.00 -1.15
C THR A 20 -2.60 15.09 -1.92
N VAL A 21 -2.87 14.86 -3.20
CA VAL A 21 -3.63 15.81 -4.03
C VAL A 21 -5.03 16.02 -3.48
N VAL A 22 -5.76 14.94 -3.19
CA VAL A 22 -7.14 15.04 -2.69
C VAL A 22 -7.19 15.65 -1.29
N ALA A 23 -6.24 15.36 -0.41
CA ALA A 23 -6.14 15.98 0.90
C ALA A 23 -5.85 17.48 0.83
N LEU A 24 -5.04 17.92 -0.15
CA LEU A 24 -4.78 19.34 -0.39
C LEU A 24 -6.00 20.05 -0.99
N GLU A 25 -6.71 19.42 -1.92
CA GLU A 25 -7.86 20.02 -2.62
C GLU A 25 -9.16 19.99 -1.81
N LYS A 26 -9.43 18.87 -1.12
CA LYS A 26 -10.72 18.58 -0.48
C LYS A 26 -10.63 18.52 1.05
N GLY A 27 -9.42 18.50 1.60
CA GLY A 27 -9.16 18.34 3.02
C GLY A 27 -9.11 16.88 3.46
N ILE A 28 -8.30 16.61 4.49
CA ILE A 28 -8.03 15.25 5.01
C ILE A 28 -9.27 14.51 5.53
N THR A 29 -10.31 15.24 5.94
CA THR A 29 -11.57 14.66 6.44
C THR A 29 -12.63 14.50 5.35
N SER A 30 -12.31 14.86 4.09
CA SER A 30 -13.23 14.63 3.00
C SER A 30 -13.50 13.15 2.82
N LYS A 31 -14.73 12.78 2.44
CA LYS A 31 -15.11 11.40 2.17
C LYS A 31 -14.16 10.72 1.18
N GLU A 32 -13.64 11.49 0.22
CA GLU A 32 -12.72 11.01 -0.79
C GLU A 32 -11.30 10.81 -0.24
N SER A 33 -10.79 11.72 0.57
CA SER A 33 -9.51 11.53 1.29
C SER A 33 -9.57 10.33 2.22
N LEU A 34 -10.67 10.15 2.95
CA LEU A 34 -10.90 9.01 3.84
C LEU A 34 -10.97 7.68 3.07
N HIS A 35 -11.63 7.68 1.91
CA HIS A 35 -11.73 6.48 1.08
C HIS A 35 -10.35 6.10 0.50
N ILE A 36 -9.59 7.07 0.01
CA ILE A 36 -8.25 6.84 -0.51
C ILE A 36 -7.29 6.38 0.60
N SER A 37 -7.40 6.93 1.83
CA SER A 37 -6.57 6.47 2.94
C SER A 37 -6.87 5.03 3.32
N GLN A 38 -8.14 4.62 3.30
CA GLN A 38 -8.54 3.23 3.54
C GLN A 38 -7.97 2.29 2.47
N GLU A 39 -8.08 2.65 1.19
CA GLU A 39 -7.54 1.85 0.08
C GLU A 39 -6.01 1.75 0.16
N LEU A 40 -5.32 2.84 0.56
CA LEU A 40 -3.88 2.83 0.75
C LEU A 40 -3.46 1.93 1.92
N ASP A 41 -4.18 1.97 3.03
CA ASP A 41 -3.91 1.13 4.19
C ASP A 41 -4.11 -0.37 3.87
N GLU A 42 -5.12 -0.72 3.10
CA GLU A 42 -5.34 -2.10 2.63
C GLU A 42 -4.16 -2.62 1.79
N LEU A 43 -3.66 -1.82 0.84
CA LEU A 43 -2.50 -2.20 0.02
C LEU A 43 -1.20 -2.31 0.83
N LEU A 44 -1.04 -1.46 1.85
CA LEU A 44 0.10 -1.53 2.76
C LEU A 44 0.07 -2.82 3.58
N ASN A 45 -1.10 -3.21 4.07
CA ASN A 45 -1.30 -4.47 4.79
C ASN A 45 -1.00 -5.68 3.89
N ASP A 46 -1.47 -5.68 2.64
CA ASP A 46 -1.16 -6.73 1.66
C ASP A 46 0.35 -6.83 1.39
N TYR A 47 1.04 -5.70 1.28
CA TYR A 47 2.49 -5.67 1.09
C TYR A 47 3.23 -6.21 2.32
N GLU A 48 2.78 -5.85 3.52
CA GLU A 48 3.37 -6.34 4.76
C GLU A 48 3.17 -7.85 4.90
N GLN A 49 2.00 -8.37 4.55
CA GLN A 49 1.70 -9.80 4.56
C GLN A 49 2.54 -10.55 3.52
N TYR A 50 2.66 -10.03 2.29
CA TYR A 50 3.57 -10.57 1.28
C TYR A 50 5.01 -10.65 1.80
N LYS A 51 5.49 -9.56 2.40
CA LYS A 51 6.86 -9.47 2.96
C LYS A 51 7.06 -10.46 4.10
N LYS A 52 6.08 -10.62 4.99
CA LYS A 52 6.12 -11.61 6.08
C LYS A 52 6.23 -13.04 5.54
N ASN A 53 5.43 -13.37 4.52
CA ASN A 53 5.46 -14.68 3.88
C ASN A 53 6.80 -15.00 3.21
N GLU A 54 7.42 -14.02 2.51
CA GLU A 54 8.75 -14.18 1.93
C GLU A 54 9.86 -14.36 3.00
N ILE A 55 9.69 -13.77 4.19
CA ILE A 55 10.65 -13.92 5.30
C ILE A 55 10.45 -15.26 6.03
N SER A 56 9.21 -15.75 6.16
CA SER A 56 8.93 -17.05 6.78
C SER A 56 9.44 -18.23 5.96
N GLU A 57 9.36 -18.15 4.62
CA GLU A 57 9.92 -19.15 3.70
C GLU A 57 11.45 -19.29 3.86
N LYS A 58 12.15 -18.19 4.14
CA LYS A 58 13.61 -18.19 4.36
C LYS A 58 14.04 -18.74 5.73
N LYS A 59 13.14 -18.86 6.71
CA LYS A 59 13.47 -19.37 8.05
C LYS A 59 13.43 -20.91 8.17
N HIS A 60 12.77 -21.62 7.26
CA HIS A 60 12.66 -23.09 7.30
C HIS A 60 13.79 -23.85 6.57
N GLN A 61 14.78 -23.15 6.00
CA GLN A 61 15.94 -23.75 5.33
C GLN A 61 17.26 -23.60 6.10
N LYS A 62 17.22 -23.34 7.42
CA LYS A 62 18.42 -23.22 8.25
C LYS A 62 18.41 -24.17 9.43
#